data_AF-A0A2H9Q8D8-F1
#
_entry.id   AF-A0A2H9Q8D8-F1
#
_cell.length_a   1.000
_cell.length_b   1.000
_cell.length_c   1.000
_cell.angle_alpha   90.00
_cell.angle_beta   90.00
_cell.angle_gamma   90.00
#
_symmetry.space_group_name_H-M   'P 1'
#
loop_
_entity.id
_entity.type
_entity.pdbx_description
1 polymer ?
#
loop_
_entity_poly.entity_id
_entity_poly.type
_entity_poly.pdbx_seq_one_letter_code
_entity_poly.pdbx_strand_id
1 'polypeptide(L)'
;MAARTPKSARRGIQMLTSATYLAATLALGLAVADRVLPKNNLIAAYPLGMLASTWAVFLASLALGFNEASIIAASTLCLAAAYGLHKKKAFQPRIQKQLVPLAIISLLAFAAIHYATFHYSNENLNGIPTDFGFHHGIITSLANKNFPPENPFYAGEPFNYYYFNHLHSATLLKGGLPLQAASLLPQILVNASLVALLYLLAKKFFPKKRVLPYVFIAIFLLNGTLVFLENQAIINEFIQSTFRNSGYPFETILMSVLLLGRVASVGIFIVILTLLKKENAWLLGLLPMFHLFSFVLGFAYLACYALFFERKKIVARAKQLALPAAMAAPQLAFLLLNNSAANSIRFQLGWLSAGQDPASIAVFWFNNLGPYLFLGALGYYTVKNDEVKKVFLALLPPAILANLFIFTPYDWDNFKFFVFFFLGLCLLAAYGLDWVWNKKTWGKILAVALFLVMIASGIMALTTLLQHSDEPIYTARQIQQCKWIDENTPKDAVFAIQPNSINCIYSLAGRKVFLGFEEWVRNHGLDFDARIRANEEFLNGNCFDSGLRSIWIIGDYDQPTEIEC
;
A
#
# COMPACT_ATOMS: atom_id res chain seq x y z
N MET A 1 9.45 13.55 45.08
CA MET A 1 9.98 14.18 43.85
C MET A 1 10.63 13.12 42.98
N ALA A 2 9.90 12.51 42.05
CA ALA A 2 10.51 11.62 41.06
C ALA A 2 11.20 12.50 40.02
N ALA A 3 12.53 12.39 39.91
CA ALA A 3 13.32 13.09 38.92
C ALA A 3 12.80 12.75 37.52
N ARG A 4 12.19 13.72 36.83
CA ARG A 4 11.80 13.58 35.43
C ARG A 4 13.07 13.29 34.64
N THR A 5 13.19 12.09 34.07
CA THR A 5 14.23 11.76 33.10
C THR A 5 14.28 12.84 32.02
N PRO A 6 15.46 13.39 31.67
CA PRO A 6 15.58 14.40 30.62
C PRO A 6 14.93 13.94 29.32
N LYS A 7 14.22 14.83 28.58
CA LYS A 7 13.58 14.50 27.30
C LYS A 7 14.55 13.82 26.31
N SER A 8 15.84 14.17 26.37
CA SER A 8 16.91 13.55 25.57
C SER A 8 17.19 12.09 25.93
N ALA A 9 17.27 11.76 27.23
CA ALA A 9 17.47 10.39 27.72
C ALA A 9 16.27 9.49 27.37
N ARG A 10 15.04 10.01 27.49
CA ARG A 10 13.81 9.29 27.10
C ARG A 10 13.78 8.99 25.61
N ARG A 11 14.19 9.94 24.76
CA ARG A 11 14.28 9.75 23.31
C ARG A 11 15.32 8.68 22.92
N GLY A 12 16.47 8.65 23.61
CA GLY A 12 17.49 7.61 23.40
C GLY A 12 16.97 6.20 23.69
N ILE A 13 16.30 6.01 24.83
CA ILE A 13 15.67 4.73 25.22
C ILE A 13 14.58 4.32 24.22
N GLN A 14 13.78 5.28 23.76
CA GLN A 14 12.78 5.01 22.74
C GLN A 14 13.43 4.52 21.45
N MET A 15 14.45 5.21 20.91
CA MET A 15 15.15 4.75 19.70
C MET A 15 15.70 3.32 19.80
N LEU A 16 16.17 2.90 20.97
CA LEU A 16 16.55 1.50 21.26
C LEU A 16 15.38 0.53 21.11
N THR A 17 14.16 0.93 21.49
CA THR A 17 12.92 0.14 21.33
C THR A 17 12.62 -0.11 19.85
N SER A 18 12.65 0.91 19.00
CA SER A 18 12.48 0.72 17.54
C SER A 18 13.58 -0.13 16.92
N ALA A 19 14.83 0.10 17.30
CA ALA A 19 15.95 -0.68 16.80
C ALA A 19 15.81 -2.16 17.17
N THR A 20 15.39 -2.44 18.40
CA THR A 20 15.10 -3.81 18.89
C THR A 20 13.95 -4.44 18.13
N TYR A 21 12.86 -3.69 17.92
CA TYR A 21 11.71 -4.17 17.15
C TYR A 21 12.08 -4.49 15.69
N LEU A 22 12.87 -3.62 15.03
CA LEU A 22 13.36 -3.87 13.67
C LEU A 22 14.29 -5.09 13.60
N ALA A 23 15.20 -5.24 14.56
CA ALA A 23 16.07 -6.40 14.64
C ALA A 23 15.27 -7.71 14.85
N ALA A 24 14.27 -7.68 15.74
CA ALA A 24 13.37 -8.80 15.98
C ALA A 24 12.53 -9.15 14.74
N THR A 25 12.03 -8.12 14.04
CA THR A 25 11.31 -8.23 12.77
C THR A 25 12.17 -8.94 11.73
N LEU A 26 13.42 -8.49 11.53
CA LEU A 26 14.36 -9.10 10.58
C LEU A 26 14.75 -10.53 10.98
N ALA A 27 14.98 -10.80 12.26
CA ALA A 27 15.36 -12.12 12.75
C ALA A 27 14.24 -13.14 12.52
N LEU A 28 13.00 -12.82 12.92
CA LEU A 28 11.84 -13.68 12.67
C LEU A 28 11.59 -13.84 11.18
N GLY A 29 11.66 -12.73 10.44
CA GLY A 29 11.53 -12.71 9.00
C GLY A 29 12.50 -13.63 8.28
N LEU A 30 13.79 -13.60 8.63
CA LEU A 30 14.80 -14.52 8.10
C LEU A 30 14.48 -15.99 8.43
N ALA A 31 14.05 -16.28 9.66
CA ALA A 31 13.71 -17.64 10.08
C ALA A 31 12.50 -18.22 9.31
N VAL A 32 11.52 -17.38 8.97
CA VAL A 32 10.38 -17.77 8.12
C VAL A 32 10.83 -17.87 6.65
N ALA A 33 11.60 -16.89 6.17
CA ALA A 33 12.09 -16.85 4.79
C ALA A 33 12.98 -18.05 4.44
N ASP A 34 13.68 -18.64 5.40
CA ASP A 34 14.43 -19.88 5.21
C ASP A 34 13.58 -21.06 4.75
N ARG A 35 12.30 -21.10 5.11
CA ARG A 35 11.37 -22.16 4.70
C ARG A 35 10.71 -21.85 3.37
N VAL A 36 10.41 -20.58 3.15
CA VAL A 36 9.61 -20.07 2.03
C VAL A 36 10.47 -19.87 0.78
N LEU A 37 11.65 -19.26 0.94
CA LEU A 37 12.57 -18.88 -0.13
C LEU A 37 14.05 -19.16 0.23
N PRO A 38 14.45 -20.42 0.52
CA PRO A 38 15.74 -20.76 1.14
C PRO A 38 16.98 -20.21 0.40
N LYS A 39 16.95 -20.17 -0.94
CA LYS A 39 18.10 -19.70 -1.75
C LYS A 39 18.23 -18.16 -1.78
N ASN A 40 17.15 -17.45 -1.44
CA ASN A 40 17.08 -15.99 -1.48
C ASN A 40 16.32 -15.46 -0.26
N ASN A 41 16.55 -16.04 0.92
CA ASN A 41 15.79 -15.75 2.15
C ASN A 41 15.85 -14.25 2.51
N LEU A 42 16.94 -13.57 2.16
CA LEU A 42 17.14 -12.16 2.45
C LEU A 42 16.12 -11.27 1.73
N ILE A 43 15.64 -11.68 0.55
CA ILE A 43 14.60 -10.97 -0.20
C ILE A 43 13.27 -10.99 0.55
N ALA A 44 12.96 -12.11 1.22
CA ALA A 44 11.67 -12.26 1.92
C ALA A 44 11.75 -11.93 3.41
N ALA A 45 12.95 -11.67 3.94
CA ALA A 45 13.18 -11.43 5.36
C ALA A 45 12.33 -10.28 5.90
N TYR A 46 12.50 -9.07 5.38
CA TYR A 46 11.77 -7.92 5.92
C TYR A 46 10.24 -8.01 5.69
N PRO A 47 9.73 -8.32 4.48
CA PRO A 47 8.27 -8.41 4.29
C PRO A 47 7.59 -9.47 5.15
N LEU A 48 8.19 -10.66 5.30
CA LEU A 48 7.63 -11.72 6.17
C LEU A 48 7.81 -11.40 7.65
N GLY A 49 8.91 -10.75 8.01
CA GLY A 49 9.14 -10.23 9.35
C GLY A 49 8.06 -9.23 9.73
N MET A 50 7.82 -8.22 8.89
CA MET A 50 6.80 -7.19 9.08
C MET A 50 5.41 -7.80 9.23
N LEU A 51 5.06 -8.78 8.40
CA LEU A 51 3.79 -9.52 8.50
C LEU A 51 3.62 -10.13 9.90
N ALA A 52 4.63 -10.87 10.37
CA ALA A 52 4.54 -11.59 11.65
C ALA A 52 4.70 -10.68 12.88
N SER A 53 5.60 -9.70 12.84
CA SER A 53 5.90 -8.82 13.97
C SER A 53 4.75 -7.86 14.25
N THR A 54 4.05 -7.38 13.21
CA THR A 54 2.87 -6.53 13.39
C THR A 54 1.73 -7.29 14.08
N TRP A 55 1.52 -8.56 13.73
CA TRP A 55 0.58 -9.43 14.45
C TRP A 55 0.98 -9.60 15.92
N ALA A 56 2.27 -9.81 16.20
CA ALA A 56 2.76 -9.91 17.57
C ALA A 56 2.52 -8.62 18.36
N VAL A 57 2.76 -7.44 17.75
CA VAL A 57 2.48 -6.13 18.37
C VAL A 57 1.00 -5.94 18.60
N PHE A 58 0.16 -6.26 17.63
CA PHE A 58 -1.29 -6.17 17.76
C PHE A 58 -1.78 -6.99 18.96
N LEU A 59 -1.42 -8.28 19.03
CA LEU A 59 -1.83 -9.17 20.11
C LEU A 59 -1.29 -8.72 21.48
N ALA A 60 -0.02 -8.31 21.55
CA ALA A 60 0.55 -7.78 22.79
C ALA A 60 -0.14 -6.48 23.22
N SER A 61 -0.55 -5.64 22.27
CA SER A 61 -1.21 -4.37 22.54
C SER A 61 -2.67 -4.52 22.94
N LEU A 62 -3.35 -5.59 22.52
CA LEU A 62 -4.67 -5.95 23.06
C LEU A 62 -4.60 -6.28 24.56
N ALA A 63 -3.49 -6.89 25.01
CA ALA A 63 -3.32 -7.29 26.41
C ALA A 63 -2.76 -6.16 27.30
N LEU A 64 -1.83 -5.36 26.78
CA LEU A 64 -1.04 -4.40 27.56
C LEU A 64 -1.37 -2.94 27.22
N GLY A 65 -2.26 -2.70 26.27
CA GLY A 65 -2.38 -1.41 25.57
C GLY A 65 -1.22 -1.19 24.59
N PHE A 66 -1.41 -0.35 23.57
CA PHE A 66 -0.33 -0.04 22.64
C PHE A 66 0.65 0.95 23.26
N ASN A 67 1.80 0.46 23.72
CA ASN A 67 2.84 1.24 24.41
C ASN A 67 4.22 0.58 24.27
N GLU A 68 5.26 1.18 24.86
CA GLU A 68 6.64 0.63 24.80
C GLU A 68 6.73 -0.80 25.34
N ALA A 69 5.98 -1.14 26.40
CA ALA A 69 5.99 -2.49 26.97
C ALA A 69 5.39 -3.54 26.01
N SER A 70 4.31 -3.22 25.31
CA SER A 70 3.73 -4.13 24.30
C SER A 70 4.68 -4.34 23.12
N ILE A 71 5.43 -3.31 22.71
CA ILE A 71 6.44 -3.40 21.65
C ILE A 71 7.62 -4.28 22.08
N ILE A 72 8.12 -4.13 23.32
CA ILE A 72 9.19 -4.97 23.87
C ILE A 72 8.73 -6.42 24.01
N ALA A 73 7.51 -6.65 24.51
CA ALA A 73 6.93 -7.99 24.62
C ALA A 73 6.82 -8.66 23.23
N ALA A 74 6.28 -7.96 22.24
CA ALA A 74 6.19 -8.45 20.86
C ALA A 74 7.57 -8.74 20.25
N SER A 75 8.55 -7.86 20.47
CA SER A 75 9.93 -8.04 19.99
C SER A 75 10.57 -9.29 20.61
N THR A 76 10.36 -9.50 21.91
CA THR A 76 10.85 -10.67 22.65
C THR A 76 10.22 -11.96 22.12
N LEU A 77 8.89 -11.96 21.90
CA LEU A 77 8.18 -13.08 21.29
C LEU A 77 8.70 -13.39 19.88
N CYS A 78 8.96 -12.36 19.07
CA CYS A 78 9.52 -12.52 17.73
C CYS A 78 10.92 -13.14 17.76
N LEU A 79 11.80 -12.68 18.66
CA LEU A 79 13.14 -13.25 18.84
C LEU A 79 13.10 -14.70 19.34
N ALA A 80 12.22 -15.00 20.30
CA ALA A 80 12.02 -16.36 20.80
C ALA A 80 11.50 -17.30 19.71
N ALA A 81 10.53 -16.84 18.90
CA ALA A 81 10.03 -17.58 17.75
C ALA A 81 11.13 -17.78 16.69
N ALA A 82 11.93 -16.75 16.39
CA ALA A 82 13.06 -16.85 15.47
C ALA A 82 14.09 -17.89 15.95
N TYR A 83 14.43 -17.87 17.24
CA TYR A 83 15.33 -18.82 17.87
C TYR A 83 14.80 -20.27 17.79
N GLY A 84 13.53 -20.48 18.13
CA GLY A 84 12.88 -21.79 18.08
C GLY A 84 12.79 -22.34 16.66
N LEU A 85 12.42 -21.49 15.69
CA LEU A 85 12.34 -21.85 14.28
C LEU A 85 13.71 -22.20 13.69
N HIS A 86 14.79 -21.62 14.17
CA HIS A 86 16.14 -21.85 13.65
C HIS A 86 16.88 -23.01 14.33
N LYS A 87 16.32 -23.60 15.40
CA LYS A 87 16.87 -24.75 16.14
C LYS A 87 18.37 -24.60 16.46
N LYS A 88 18.79 -23.41 16.93
CA LYS A 88 20.18 -23.08 17.27
C LYS A 88 21.19 -23.10 16.11
N LYS A 89 20.75 -23.14 14.85
CA LYS A 89 21.66 -22.94 13.71
C LYS A 89 22.07 -21.46 13.64
N ALA A 90 23.17 -21.16 12.96
CA ALA A 90 23.58 -19.78 12.72
C ALA A 90 22.67 -19.13 11.67
N PHE A 91 22.18 -17.90 11.89
CA PHE A 91 21.43 -17.14 10.89
C PHE A 91 22.33 -16.93 9.66
N GLN A 92 21.91 -17.46 8.50
CA GLN A 92 22.67 -17.30 7.26
C GLN A 92 21.82 -16.54 6.24
N PRO A 93 22.01 -15.22 6.10
CA PRO A 93 21.40 -14.47 5.03
C PRO A 93 21.96 -14.96 3.68
N ARG A 94 21.06 -15.27 2.75
CA ARG A 94 21.34 -15.86 1.45
C ARG A 94 20.61 -15.06 0.39
N ILE A 95 21.37 -14.60 -0.59
CA ILE A 95 20.88 -14.00 -1.82
C ILE A 95 21.81 -14.44 -2.94
N GLN A 96 21.26 -14.84 -4.07
CA GLN A 96 22.09 -15.17 -5.24
C GLN A 96 22.89 -13.94 -5.67
N LYS A 97 24.19 -14.11 -5.94
CA LYS A 97 25.11 -13.00 -6.28
C LYS A 97 24.58 -12.09 -7.40
N GLN A 98 23.92 -12.67 -8.40
CA GLN A 98 23.31 -11.95 -9.53
C GLN A 98 22.16 -10.99 -9.15
N LEU A 99 21.55 -11.17 -7.97
CA LEU A 99 20.47 -10.32 -7.46
C LEU A 99 20.99 -9.17 -6.59
N VAL A 100 22.23 -9.24 -6.12
CA VAL A 100 22.80 -8.23 -5.21
C VAL A 100 22.81 -6.84 -5.86
N PRO A 101 23.27 -6.65 -7.11
CA PRO A 101 23.22 -5.33 -7.75
C PRO A 101 21.79 -4.79 -7.88
N LEU A 102 20.84 -5.66 -8.30
CA LEU A 102 19.44 -5.28 -8.42
C LEU A 102 18.86 -4.85 -7.06
N ALA A 103 19.12 -5.62 -6.00
CA ALA A 103 18.66 -5.30 -4.66
C ALA A 103 19.21 -3.96 -4.16
N ILE A 104 20.50 -3.68 -4.36
CA ILE A 104 21.13 -2.41 -3.98
C ILE A 104 20.55 -1.25 -4.80
N ILE A 105 20.46 -1.39 -6.12
CA ILE A 105 19.91 -0.35 -6.99
C ILE A 105 18.45 -0.06 -6.63
N SER A 106 17.64 -1.10 -6.40
CA SER A 106 16.25 -0.92 -5.98
C SER A 106 16.16 -0.26 -4.61
N LEU A 107 17.02 -0.61 -3.65
CA LEU A 107 17.04 0.03 -2.34
C LEU A 107 17.35 1.53 -2.45
N LEU A 108 18.39 1.89 -3.22
CA LEU A 108 18.78 3.29 -3.44
C LEU A 108 17.71 4.06 -4.20
N ALA A 109 17.15 3.47 -5.27
CA ALA A 109 16.10 4.09 -6.06
C ALA A 109 14.84 4.34 -5.21
N PHE A 110 14.37 3.35 -4.44
CA PHE A 110 13.23 3.55 -3.57
C PHE A 110 13.54 4.51 -2.43
N ALA A 111 14.76 4.53 -1.89
CA ALA A 111 15.14 5.55 -0.89
C ALA A 111 15.02 6.97 -1.45
N ALA A 112 15.54 7.21 -2.66
CA ALA A 112 15.45 8.51 -3.32
C ALA A 112 14.00 8.88 -3.68
N ILE A 113 13.24 7.95 -4.28
CA ILE A 113 11.87 8.20 -4.72
C ILE A 113 10.95 8.43 -3.51
N HIS A 114 11.06 7.63 -2.45
CA HIS A 114 10.26 7.83 -1.23
C HIS A 114 10.64 9.14 -0.52
N TYR A 115 11.91 9.53 -0.53
CA TYR A 115 12.32 10.86 -0.05
C TYR A 115 11.66 11.99 -0.86
N ALA A 116 11.58 11.85 -2.19
CA ALA A 116 10.88 12.81 -3.04
C ALA A 116 9.37 12.85 -2.77
N THR A 117 8.74 11.77 -2.28
CA THR A 117 7.32 11.82 -1.91
C THR A 117 7.05 12.73 -0.72
N PHE A 118 7.95 12.75 0.28
CA PHE A 118 7.97 13.79 1.29
C PHE A 118 9.27 13.81 2.10
N HIS A 119 9.71 15.01 2.47
CA HIS A 119 10.88 15.23 3.31
C HIS A 119 10.89 16.59 4.01
N TYR A 120 11.63 16.70 5.11
CA TYR A 120 11.84 17.99 5.77
C TYR A 120 12.95 18.77 5.07
N SER A 121 12.68 20.02 4.70
CA SER A 121 13.65 20.94 4.09
C SER A 121 13.25 22.38 4.39
N ASN A 122 14.22 23.26 4.70
CA ASN A 122 13.98 24.67 5.05
C ASN A 122 12.87 24.87 6.10
N GLU A 123 12.87 24.05 7.15
CA GLU A 123 11.86 24.03 8.23
C GLU A 123 10.43 23.63 7.80
N ASN A 124 10.19 23.43 6.50
CA ASN A 124 8.94 22.93 5.96
C ASN A 124 8.93 21.40 5.88
N LEU A 125 7.74 20.82 5.71
CA LEU A 125 7.57 19.48 5.19
C LEU A 125 7.20 19.59 3.72
N ASN A 126 8.11 19.20 2.84
CA ASN A 126 7.93 19.27 1.40
C ASN A 126 7.53 17.91 0.83
N GLY A 127 6.94 17.90 -0.36
CA GLY A 127 6.59 16.70 -1.11
C GLY A 127 5.22 16.78 -1.76
N ILE A 128 4.69 15.61 -2.10
CA ILE A 128 3.36 15.49 -2.69
C ILE A 128 2.33 15.24 -1.58
N PRO A 129 1.27 16.08 -1.48
CA PRO A 129 0.28 15.95 -0.41
C PRO A 129 -0.69 14.78 -0.58
N THR A 130 -0.76 14.16 -1.78
CA THR A 130 -1.73 13.10 -2.12
C THR A 130 -1.68 11.94 -1.13
N ASP A 131 -2.80 11.71 -0.44
CA ASP A 131 -2.97 10.72 0.64
C ASP A 131 -1.96 10.81 1.81
N PHE A 132 -1.13 11.86 1.85
CA PHE A 132 -0.21 12.10 2.95
C PHE A 132 -0.98 12.21 4.26
N GLY A 133 -2.00 13.07 4.29
CA GLY A 133 -2.79 13.32 5.49
C GLY A 133 -3.56 12.09 5.95
N PHE A 134 -4.06 11.29 5.02
CA PHE A 134 -4.77 10.05 5.31
C PHE A 134 -3.86 9.04 6.03
N HIS A 135 -2.73 8.69 5.42
CA HIS A 135 -1.87 7.66 5.99
C HIS A 135 -1.14 8.11 7.26
N HIS A 136 -0.68 9.35 7.31
CA HIS A 136 0.02 9.85 8.49
C HIS A 136 -0.94 10.13 9.64
N GLY A 137 -2.17 10.59 9.37
CA GLY A 137 -3.22 10.73 10.38
C GLY A 137 -3.53 9.43 11.12
N ILE A 138 -3.58 8.30 10.40
CA ILE A 138 -3.75 6.97 11.01
C ILE A 138 -2.53 6.59 11.85
N ILE A 139 -1.31 6.77 11.31
CA ILE A 139 -0.06 6.40 11.99
C ILE A 139 0.15 7.19 13.29
N THR A 140 0.01 8.51 13.24
CA THR A 140 0.22 9.39 14.40
C THR A 140 -0.89 9.19 15.43
N SER A 141 -2.15 9.01 15.00
CA SER A 141 -3.27 8.71 15.89
C SER A 141 -3.07 7.38 16.65
N LEU A 142 -2.68 6.31 15.94
CA LEU A 142 -2.32 5.02 16.55
C LEU A 142 -1.16 5.18 17.54
N ALA A 143 -0.08 5.86 17.15
CA ALA A 143 1.08 6.07 18.00
C ALA A 143 0.74 6.83 19.30
N ASN A 144 -0.31 7.64 19.28
CA ASN A 144 -0.90 8.27 20.45
C ASN A 144 -1.80 7.28 21.23
N LYS A 145 -3.03 7.68 21.57
CA LYS A 145 -3.96 6.92 22.43
C LYS A 145 -5.15 6.33 21.67
N ASN A 146 -5.01 6.04 20.38
CA ASN A 146 -6.09 5.50 19.56
C ASN A 146 -5.86 4.01 19.21
N PHE A 147 -5.86 3.11 20.20
CA PHE A 147 -5.73 1.67 19.99
C PHE A 147 -6.65 0.85 20.91
N PRO A 148 -7.49 -0.07 20.38
CA PRO A 148 -7.81 -0.27 18.96
C PRO A 148 -8.32 1.03 18.30
N PRO A 149 -8.09 1.23 16.99
CA PRO A 149 -8.36 2.52 16.38
C PRO A 149 -9.86 2.79 16.21
N GLU A 150 -10.31 3.94 16.70
CA GLU A 150 -11.44 4.70 16.14
C GLU A 150 -11.02 5.42 14.87
N ASN A 151 -11.98 5.85 14.05
CA ASN A 151 -11.72 6.62 12.85
C ASN A 151 -11.12 7.99 13.21
N PRO A 152 -9.84 8.27 12.85
CA PRO A 152 -9.21 9.54 13.21
C PRO A 152 -9.79 10.74 12.47
N PHE A 153 -10.52 10.50 11.39
CA PHE A 153 -11.18 11.53 10.56
C PHE A 153 -12.65 11.72 10.90
N TYR A 154 -13.18 10.93 11.83
CA TYR A 154 -14.59 10.95 12.19
C TYR A 154 -14.74 10.36 13.60
N ALA A 155 -14.34 11.14 14.60
CA ALA A 155 -14.22 10.69 15.99
C ALA A 155 -15.50 10.00 16.51
N GLY A 156 -15.34 8.96 17.33
CA GLY A 156 -16.46 8.18 17.89
C GLY A 156 -16.96 7.03 17.02
N GLU A 157 -16.59 6.97 15.73
CA GLU A 157 -16.95 5.84 14.85
C GLU A 157 -15.84 4.77 14.81
N PRO A 158 -16.21 3.48 14.67
CA PRO A 158 -15.25 2.39 14.46
C PRO A 158 -14.38 2.63 13.22
N PHE A 159 -13.10 2.24 13.28
CA PHE A 159 -12.23 2.39 12.12
C PHE A 159 -12.36 1.23 11.13
N ASN A 160 -12.92 1.54 9.95
CA ASN A 160 -13.21 0.60 8.88
C ASN A 160 -12.16 0.63 7.75
N TYR A 161 -10.90 0.34 8.11
CA TYR A 161 -9.79 0.28 7.16
C TYR A 161 -8.77 -0.80 7.58
N TYR A 162 -8.04 -1.39 6.63
CA TYR A 162 -6.99 -2.38 6.91
C TYR A 162 -5.69 -1.68 7.40
N TYR A 163 -5.58 -1.45 8.71
CA TYR A 163 -4.57 -0.55 9.28
C TYR A 163 -3.24 -1.20 9.71
N PHE A 164 -2.96 -2.47 9.40
CA PHE A 164 -1.75 -3.13 9.93
C PHE A 164 -0.43 -2.56 9.37
N ASN A 165 -0.44 -2.09 8.13
CA ASN A 165 0.72 -1.33 7.61
C ASN A 165 0.96 -0.07 8.45
N HIS A 166 -0.11 0.65 8.84
CA HIS A 166 -0.02 1.82 9.71
C HIS A 166 0.39 1.45 11.12
N LEU A 167 -0.08 0.33 11.67
CA LEU A 167 0.33 -0.15 13.00
C LEU A 167 1.83 -0.45 13.05
N HIS A 168 2.40 -1.03 11.99
CA HIS A 168 3.84 -1.26 11.91
C HIS A 168 4.63 0.05 11.93
N SER A 169 4.22 1.05 11.14
CA SER A 169 4.84 2.38 11.15
C SER A 169 4.61 3.12 12.47
N ALA A 170 3.42 3.00 13.07
CA ALA A 170 3.10 3.57 14.37
C ALA A 170 3.94 2.94 15.49
N THR A 171 4.29 1.65 15.36
CA THR A 171 5.19 0.95 16.29
C THR A 171 6.59 1.56 16.26
N LEU A 172 7.10 1.83 15.05
CA LEU A 172 8.38 2.51 14.86
C LEU A 172 8.35 3.95 15.37
N LEU A 173 7.25 4.67 15.12
CA LEU A 173 7.07 6.04 15.62
C LEU A 173 7.01 6.07 17.15
N LYS A 174 6.22 5.18 17.76
CA LYS A 174 6.06 5.07 19.21
C LYS A 174 7.34 4.60 19.90
N GLY A 175 8.11 3.75 19.22
CA GLY A 175 9.49 3.42 19.58
C GLY A 175 10.50 4.51 19.19
N GLY A 176 10.11 5.76 18.99
CA GLY A 176 11.03 6.89 18.91
C GLY A 176 11.72 7.18 17.56
N LEU A 177 11.42 6.44 16.47
CA LEU A 177 11.85 6.91 15.15
C LEU A 177 11.05 8.16 14.74
N PRO A 178 11.67 9.14 14.05
CA PRO A 178 10.92 10.27 13.52
C PRO A 178 9.89 9.80 12.48
N LEU A 179 8.77 10.53 12.37
CA LEU A 179 7.64 10.18 11.49
C LEU A 179 8.09 9.82 10.07
N GLN A 180 8.99 10.62 9.49
CA GLN A 180 9.53 10.35 8.16
C GLN A 180 10.22 8.99 8.07
N ALA A 181 11.10 8.64 9.00
CA ALA A 181 11.79 7.36 8.99
C ALA A 181 10.83 6.19 9.28
N ALA A 182 9.91 6.37 10.24
CA ALA A 182 8.91 5.37 10.61
C ALA A 182 7.97 5.02 9.45
N SER A 183 7.64 6.01 8.61
CA SER A 183 6.79 5.83 7.42
C SER A 183 7.56 5.31 6.21
N LEU A 184 8.76 5.83 5.93
CA LEU A 184 9.48 5.53 4.69
C LEU A 184 10.27 4.22 4.74
N LEU A 185 10.92 3.91 5.86
CA LEU A 185 11.80 2.74 5.95
C LEU A 185 11.07 1.42 5.63
N PRO A 186 9.86 1.14 6.16
CA PRO A 186 9.12 -0.07 5.79
C PRO A 186 8.83 -0.16 4.29
N GLN A 187 8.44 0.96 3.69
CA GLN A 187 8.09 1.01 2.27
C GLN A 187 9.31 0.79 1.38
N ILE A 188 10.44 1.41 1.70
CA ILE A 188 11.70 1.23 0.96
C ILE A 188 12.12 -0.24 0.98
N LEU A 189 12.11 -0.88 2.16
CA LEU A 189 12.54 -2.27 2.32
C LEU A 189 11.60 -3.27 1.62
N VAL A 190 10.28 -3.07 1.73
CA VAL A 190 9.29 -3.94 1.07
C VAL A 190 9.35 -3.76 -0.45
N ASN A 191 9.43 -2.53 -0.95
CA ASN A 191 9.44 -2.27 -2.39
C ASN A 191 10.73 -2.74 -3.06
N ALA A 192 11.89 -2.57 -2.41
CA ALA A 192 13.14 -3.15 -2.90
C ALA A 192 13.10 -4.69 -2.94
N SER A 193 12.53 -5.29 -1.89
CA SER A 193 12.28 -6.74 -1.83
C SER A 193 11.34 -7.23 -2.93
N LEU A 194 10.30 -6.45 -3.23
CA LEU A 194 9.32 -6.71 -4.28
C LEU A 194 9.97 -6.75 -5.67
N VAL A 195 10.88 -5.83 -5.99
CA VAL A 195 11.60 -5.84 -7.28
C VAL A 195 12.46 -7.10 -7.42
N ALA A 196 13.18 -7.49 -6.38
CA ALA A 196 13.97 -8.72 -6.42
C ALA A 196 13.08 -9.97 -6.53
N LEU A 197 11.89 -9.96 -5.91
CA LEU A 197 10.91 -11.05 -6.04
C LEU A 197 10.27 -11.10 -7.45
N LEU A 198 9.96 -9.95 -8.05
CA LEU A 198 9.51 -9.84 -9.44
C LEU A 198 10.55 -10.39 -10.41
N TYR A 199 11.84 -10.15 -10.15
CA TYR A 199 12.92 -10.76 -10.94
C TYR A 199 12.90 -12.29 -10.83
N LEU A 200 12.73 -12.84 -9.64
CA LEU A 200 12.62 -14.29 -9.44
C LEU A 200 11.40 -14.88 -10.14
N LEU A 201 10.26 -14.20 -10.07
CA LEU A 201 9.04 -14.57 -10.81
C LEU A 201 9.33 -14.56 -12.32
N ALA A 202 9.94 -13.50 -12.83
CA ALA A 202 10.29 -13.40 -14.23
C ALA A 202 11.28 -14.50 -14.65
N LYS A 203 12.30 -14.82 -13.84
CA LYS A 203 13.23 -15.93 -14.14
C LYS A 203 12.56 -17.30 -14.17
N LYS A 204 11.47 -17.52 -13.42
CA LYS A 204 10.66 -18.74 -13.51
C LYS A 204 10.04 -18.90 -14.90
N PHE A 205 9.57 -17.80 -15.51
CA PHE A 205 8.93 -17.84 -16.82
C PHE A 205 9.92 -17.64 -17.99
N PHE A 206 10.98 -16.86 -17.79
CA PHE A 206 12.04 -16.57 -18.77
C PHE A 206 13.40 -17.19 -18.37
N PRO A 207 13.51 -18.52 -18.19
CA PRO A 207 14.71 -19.13 -17.58
C PRO A 207 15.99 -18.89 -18.40
N LYS A 208 15.89 -18.89 -19.73
CA LYS A 208 17.03 -18.72 -20.65
C LYS A 208 17.33 -17.26 -21.03
N LYS A 209 16.42 -16.32 -20.72
CA LYS A 209 16.55 -14.92 -21.15
C LYS A 209 17.22 -14.10 -20.05
N ARG A 210 18.19 -13.28 -20.44
CA ARG A 210 18.94 -12.40 -19.51
C ARG A 210 18.28 -11.04 -19.32
N VAL A 211 17.77 -10.45 -20.41
CA VAL A 211 17.22 -9.08 -20.43
C VAL A 211 15.73 -9.03 -20.09
N LEU A 212 14.93 -10.01 -20.54
CA LEU A 212 13.47 -9.99 -20.35
C LEU A 212 12.99 -9.82 -18.91
N PRO A 213 13.64 -10.35 -17.86
CA PRO A 213 13.26 -10.05 -16.48
C PRO A 213 13.24 -8.55 -16.17
N TYR A 214 14.21 -7.79 -16.67
CA TYR A 214 14.28 -6.35 -16.45
C TYR A 214 13.24 -5.60 -17.29
N VAL A 215 13.02 -6.03 -18.54
CA VAL A 215 11.96 -5.48 -19.40
C VAL A 215 10.59 -5.66 -18.73
N PHE A 216 10.31 -6.87 -18.23
CA PHE A 216 9.08 -7.17 -17.49
C PHE A 216 8.90 -6.30 -16.26
N ILE A 217 9.95 -6.12 -15.44
CA ILE A 217 9.90 -5.25 -14.26
C ILE A 217 9.63 -3.80 -14.68
N ALA A 218 10.31 -3.31 -15.71
CA ALA A 218 10.16 -1.94 -16.18
C ALA A 218 8.73 -1.66 -16.68
N ILE A 219 8.19 -2.51 -17.56
CA ILE A 219 6.82 -2.33 -18.09
C ILE A 219 5.73 -2.56 -17.04
N PHE A 220 6.02 -3.32 -15.98
CA PHE A 220 5.05 -3.49 -14.89
C PHE A 220 5.04 -2.28 -13.95
N LEU A 221 6.21 -1.78 -13.55
CA LEU A 221 6.30 -0.67 -12.59
C LEU A 221 6.03 0.69 -13.24
N LEU A 222 6.62 0.93 -14.40
CA LEU A 222 6.53 2.20 -15.12
C LEU A 222 5.42 2.17 -16.17
N ASN A 223 4.41 1.33 -16.00
CA ASN A 223 3.36 1.18 -17.01
C ASN A 223 2.77 2.52 -17.42
N GLY A 224 2.50 2.62 -18.72
CA GLY A 224 1.94 3.83 -19.32
C GLY A 224 0.63 3.56 -20.03
N THR A 225 -0.16 4.63 -20.10
CA THR A 225 -1.33 4.77 -20.95
C THR A 225 -0.95 5.59 -22.20
N LEU A 226 -1.85 5.73 -23.16
CA LEU A 226 -1.63 6.58 -24.35
C LEU A 226 -1.81 8.09 -24.08
N VAL A 227 -1.99 8.51 -22.82
CA VAL A 227 -2.23 9.91 -22.42
C VAL A 227 -1.16 10.89 -22.91
N PHE A 228 0.07 10.44 -23.12
CA PHE A 228 1.16 11.29 -23.60
C PHE A 228 0.99 11.73 -25.08
N LEU A 229 -0.01 11.16 -25.78
CA LEU A 229 -0.42 11.56 -27.13
C LEU A 229 -1.55 12.61 -27.11
N GLU A 230 -2.07 12.96 -25.94
CA GLU A 230 -3.15 13.93 -25.80
C GLU A 230 -2.65 15.37 -25.82
N ASN A 231 -3.60 16.32 -25.81
CA ASN A 231 -3.27 17.74 -25.73
C ASN A 231 -2.58 18.12 -24.41
N GLN A 232 -1.88 19.25 -24.42
CA GLN A 232 -1.08 19.72 -23.28
C GLN A 232 -1.92 19.95 -22.01
N ALA A 233 -3.20 20.29 -22.13
CA ALA A 233 -4.07 20.47 -20.98
C ALA A 233 -4.34 19.14 -20.27
N ILE A 234 -4.64 18.07 -21.02
CA ILE A 234 -4.83 16.72 -20.48
C ILE A 234 -3.52 16.17 -19.91
N ILE A 235 -2.39 16.46 -20.55
CA ILE A 235 -1.07 16.10 -20.03
C ILE A 235 -0.79 16.83 -18.70
N ASN A 236 -1.09 18.12 -18.60
CA ASN A 236 -0.92 18.89 -17.38
C ASN A 236 -1.88 18.41 -16.27
N GLU A 237 -3.11 18.05 -16.61
CA GLU A 237 -4.08 17.44 -15.70
C GLU A 237 -3.60 16.06 -15.20
N PHE A 238 -3.05 15.24 -16.11
CA PHE A 238 -2.40 13.96 -15.77
C PHE A 238 -1.24 14.15 -14.79
N ILE A 239 -0.53 15.28 -14.89
CA ILE A 239 0.57 15.66 -14.01
C ILE A 239 0.06 16.19 -12.66
N GLN A 240 -1.04 16.95 -12.63
CA GLN A 240 -1.44 17.73 -11.45
C GLN A 240 -2.60 17.16 -10.62
N SER A 241 -3.59 16.52 -11.22
CA SER A 241 -4.90 16.31 -10.57
C SER A 241 -5.33 14.85 -10.50
N THR A 242 -4.40 13.95 -10.19
CA THR A 242 -4.73 12.56 -9.84
C THR A 242 -5.59 11.88 -10.91
N PHE A 243 -5.04 11.61 -12.10
CA PHE A 243 -5.38 10.58 -13.13
C PHE A 243 -6.83 10.19 -13.49
N ARG A 244 -7.84 10.47 -12.68
CA ARG A 244 -9.07 9.68 -12.56
C ARG A 244 -10.21 10.21 -13.43
N ASN A 245 -10.13 11.47 -13.84
CA ASN A 245 -11.18 12.15 -14.62
C ASN A 245 -10.83 12.36 -16.11
N SER A 246 -9.61 12.02 -16.54
CA SER A 246 -9.10 12.33 -17.89
C SER A 246 -9.34 11.23 -18.95
N GLY A 247 -10.16 10.22 -18.66
CA GLY A 247 -10.33 9.04 -19.53
C GLY A 247 -9.16 8.04 -19.49
N TYR A 248 -8.10 8.34 -18.72
CA TYR A 248 -6.93 7.48 -18.50
C TYR A 248 -6.75 7.04 -17.03
N PRO A 249 -7.77 6.46 -16.38
CA PRO A 249 -7.73 6.14 -14.95
C PRO A 249 -6.81 4.95 -14.60
N PHE A 250 -6.22 4.27 -15.58
CA PHE A 250 -5.28 3.18 -15.33
C PHE A 250 -3.90 3.73 -14.93
N GLU A 251 -3.76 4.04 -13.65
CA GLU A 251 -2.58 4.71 -13.13
C GLU A 251 -1.33 3.81 -13.14
N THR A 252 -0.17 4.43 -12.93
CA THR A 252 1.11 3.70 -12.91
C THR A 252 1.24 2.90 -11.60
N ILE A 253 1.67 1.64 -11.68
CA ILE A 253 1.82 0.77 -10.50
C ILE A 253 2.85 1.36 -9.54
N LEU A 254 3.95 1.91 -10.05
CA LEU A 254 4.96 2.55 -9.21
C LEU A 254 4.35 3.72 -8.42
N MET A 255 3.77 4.71 -9.10
CA MET A 255 3.27 5.92 -8.42
C MET A 255 2.09 5.61 -7.51
N SER A 256 1.06 4.97 -8.04
CA SER A 256 -0.25 4.92 -7.38
C SER A 256 -0.36 3.80 -6.38
N VAL A 257 0.31 2.67 -6.63
CA VAL A 257 0.21 1.48 -5.77
C VAL A 257 1.36 1.43 -4.78
N LEU A 258 2.61 1.62 -5.23
CA LEU A 258 3.80 1.44 -4.39
C LEU A 258 4.20 2.71 -3.62
N LEU A 259 3.98 3.90 -4.17
CA LEU A 259 4.37 5.17 -3.55
C LEU A 259 3.24 5.87 -2.81
N LEU A 260 2.07 6.07 -3.45
CA LEU A 260 0.92 6.73 -2.84
C LEU A 260 0.07 5.75 -2.03
N GLY A 261 -0.31 4.62 -2.62
CA GLY A 261 -1.13 3.60 -1.98
C GLY A 261 -0.48 2.93 -0.76
N ARG A 262 0.85 2.74 -0.74
CA ARG A 262 1.77 2.25 0.33
C ARG A 262 1.40 0.95 1.06
N VAL A 263 0.14 0.74 1.43
CA VAL A 263 -0.41 -0.43 2.12
C VAL A 263 -0.41 -1.69 1.24
N ALA A 264 -0.43 -1.54 -0.09
CA ALA A 264 -0.57 -2.65 -1.02
C ALA A 264 0.72 -3.47 -1.19
N SER A 265 1.89 -2.88 -0.94
CA SER A 265 3.20 -3.43 -1.27
C SER A 265 3.46 -4.81 -0.63
N VAL A 266 3.15 -4.97 0.67
CA VAL A 266 3.27 -6.26 1.36
C VAL A 266 2.28 -7.27 0.80
N GLY A 267 1.04 -6.86 0.53
CA GLY A 267 0.03 -7.72 -0.08
C GLY A 267 0.46 -8.25 -1.47
N ILE A 268 0.96 -7.36 -2.32
CA ILE A 268 1.50 -7.71 -3.65
C ILE A 268 2.69 -8.65 -3.54
N PHE A 269 3.60 -8.40 -2.59
CA PHE A 269 4.73 -9.28 -2.31
C PHE A 269 4.27 -10.71 -2.00
N ILE A 270 3.28 -10.89 -1.12
CA ILE A 270 2.77 -12.21 -0.73
C ILE A 270 2.03 -12.92 -1.89
N VAL A 271 1.27 -12.18 -2.70
CA VAL A 271 0.61 -12.76 -3.89
C VAL A 271 1.64 -13.22 -4.93
N ILE A 272 2.68 -12.41 -5.20
CA ILE A 272 3.76 -12.80 -6.11
C ILE A 272 4.55 -14.00 -5.56
N LEU A 273 4.80 -14.04 -4.26
CA LEU A 273 5.45 -15.17 -3.61
C LEU A 273 4.63 -16.46 -3.78
N THR A 274 3.29 -16.34 -3.72
CA THR A 274 2.35 -17.44 -3.96
C THR A 274 2.35 -17.86 -5.44
N LEU A 275 2.41 -16.91 -6.39
CA LEU A 275 2.58 -17.18 -7.83
C LEU A 275 3.91 -17.89 -8.13
N LEU A 276 4.98 -17.52 -7.43
CA LEU A 276 6.28 -18.15 -7.51
C LEU A 276 6.20 -19.59 -6.99
N LYS A 277 5.60 -19.78 -5.82
CA LYS A 277 5.47 -21.06 -5.12
C LYS A 277 4.13 -21.17 -4.37
N LYS A 278 3.19 -21.93 -4.93
CA LYS A 278 1.83 -22.07 -4.38
C LYS A 278 1.79 -22.66 -2.96
N GLU A 279 2.80 -23.42 -2.55
CA GLU A 279 2.93 -23.95 -1.18
C GLU A 279 2.88 -22.86 -0.09
N ASN A 280 3.21 -21.62 -0.46
CA ASN A 280 3.18 -20.46 0.42
C ASN A 280 1.79 -19.80 0.57
N ALA A 281 0.74 -20.40 -0.01
CA ALA A 281 -0.62 -19.88 0.00
C ALA A 281 -1.19 -19.56 1.40
N TRP A 282 -0.71 -20.22 2.45
CA TRP A 282 -1.12 -19.98 3.83
C TRP A 282 -0.85 -18.53 4.28
N LEU A 283 0.17 -17.87 3.71
CA LEU A 283 0.50 -16.46 4.00
C LEU A 283 -0.62 -15.49 3.57
N LEU A 284 -1.44 -15.87 2.59
CA LEU A 284 -2.58 -15.05 2.17
C LEU A 284 -3.54 -14.82 3.34
N GLY A 285 -3.68 -15.80 4.25
CA GLY A 285 -4.59 -15.70 5.39
C GLY A 285 -4.22 -14.60 6.39
N LEU A 286 -3.01 -14.04 6.33
CA LEU A 286 -2.56 -12.94 7.19
C LEU A 286 -2.77 -11.56 6.55
N LEU A 287 -3.26 -11.50 5.32
CA LEU A 287 -3.36 -10.26 4.54
C LEU A 287 -4.59 -9.40 4.78
N PRO A 288 -5.78 -9.86 5.19
CA PRO A 288 -6.96 -8.99 5.23
C PRO A 288 -6.76 -7.66 5.98
N MET A 289 -6.04 -7.65 7.11
CA MET A 289 -5.72 -6.42 7.85
C MET A 289 -4.54 -5.61 7.30
N PHE A 290 -3.70 -6.21 6.45
CA PHE A 290 -2.63 -5.50 5.75
C PHE A 290 -3.13 -4.87 4.45
N HIS A 291 -3.82 -5.66 3.64
CA HIS A 291 -4.40 -5.27 2.36
C HIS A 291 -5.46 -6.29 1.90
N LEU A 292 -6.73 -6.01 2.18
CA LEU A 292 -7.88 -6.88 1.86
C LEU A 292 -7.90 -7.31 0.39
N PHE A 293 -7.63 -6.40 -0.54
CA PHE A 293 -7.69 -6.71 -1.98
C PHE A 293 -6.63 -7.72 -2.39
N SER A 294 -5.42 -7.69 -1.82
CA SER A 294 -4.41 -8.71 -2.10
C SER A 294 -4.79 -10.09 -1.58
N PHE A 295 -5.49 -10.17 -0.43
CA PHE A 295 -6.06 -11.43 0.03
C PHE A 295 -7.08 -11.97 -0.98
N VAL A 296 -8.08 -11.16 -1.33
CA VAL A 296 -9.16 -11.56 -2.26
C VAL A 296 -8.59 -12.02 -3.60
N LEU A 297 -7.67 -11.25 -4.19
CA LEU A 297 -7.11 -11.54 -5.50
C LEU A 297 -6.15 -12.74 -5.47
N GLY A 298 -5.35 -12.88 -4.42
CA GLY A 298 -4.48 -14.05 -4.25
C GLY A 298 -5.27 -15.34 -4.04
N PHE A 299 -6.36 -15.27 -3.26
CA PHE A 299 -7.26 -16.39 -3.03
C PHE A 299 -8.03 -16.76 -4.31
N ALA A 300 -8.57 -15.76 -5.02
CA ALA A 300 -9.25 -15.93 -6.30
C ALA A 300 -8.32 -16.58 -7.33
N TYR A 301 -7.07 -16.12 -7.44
CA TYR A 301 -6.08 -16.74 -8.32
C TYR A 301 -5.93 -18.26 -8.05
N LEU A 302 -5.74 -18.65 -6.78
CA LEU A 302 -5.56 -20.06 -6.43
C LEU A 302 -6.82 -20.89 -6.69
N ALA A 303 -7.99 -20.34 -6.37
CA ALA A 303 -9.27 -20.98 -6.63
C ALA A 303 -9.50 -21.18 -8.14
N CYS A 304 -9.36 -20.13 -8.94
CA CYS A 304 -9.47 -20.19 -10.40
C CYS A 304 -8.45 -21.14 -11.01
N TYR A 305 -7.19 -21.13 -10.55
CA TYR A 305 -6.17 -22.05 -11.03
C TYR A 305 -6.56 -23.51 -10.77
N ALA A 306 -7.04 -23.81 -9.55
CA ALA A 306 -7.45 -25.15 -9.18
C ALA A 306 -8.66 -25.61 -10.01
N LEU A 307 -9.66 -24.74 -10.18
CA LEU A 307 -10.89 -25.01 -10.93
C LEU A 307 -10.66 -25.20 -12.42
N PHE A 308 -9.78 -24.41 -13.04
CA PHE A 308 -9.56 -24.46 -14.49
C PHE A 308 -8.51 -25.50 -14.89
N PHE A 309 -7.45 -25.68 -14.10
CA PHE A 309 -6.27 -26.42 -14.55
C PHE A 309 -5.88 -27.61 -13.66
N GLU A 310 -6.42 -27.72 -12.45
CA GLU A 310 -6.09 -28.80 -11.52
C GLU A 310 -7.33 -29.50 -10.94
N ARG A 311 -8.39 -29.67 -11.73
CA ARG A 311 -9.67 -30.27 -11.31
C ARG A 311 -9.52 -31.61 -10.58
N LYS A 312 -8.61 -32.48 -11.05
CA LYS A 312 -8.31 -33.78 -10.42
C LYS A 312 -7.73 -33.65 -9.00
N LYS A 313 -7.20 -32.49 -8.63
CA LYS A 313 -6.61 -32.17 -7.32
C LYS A 313 -7.50 -31.23 -6.50
N ILE A 314 -8.75 -30.96 -6.91
CA ILE A 314 -9.58 -29.90 -6.32
C ILE A 314 -9.78 -30.09 -4.81
N VAL A 315 -9.93 -31.32 -4.32
CA VAL A 315 -10.06 -31.61 -2.88
C VAL A 315 -8.77 -31.27 -2.13
N ALA A 316 -7.61 -31.63 -2.67
CA ALA A 316 -6.33 -31.28 -2.07
C ALA A 316 -6.10 -29.76 -2.08
N ARG A 317 -6.52 -29.06 -3.15
CA ARG A 317 -6.44 -27.60 -3.24
C ARG A 317 -7.44 -26.89 -2.33
N ALA A 318 -8.64 -27.45 -2.15
CA ALA A 318 -9.60 -26.95 -1.17
C ALA A 318 -9.03 -27.05 0.26
N LYS A 319 -8.39 -28.17 0.62
CA LYS A 319 -7.66 -28.29 1.90
C LYS A 319 -6.53 -27.25 2.03
N GLN A 320 -5.83 -26.97 0.94
CA GLN A 320 -4.79 -25.93 0.93
C GLN A 320 -5.36 -24.51 1.11
N LEU A 321 -6.57 -24.24 0.60
CA LEU A 321 -7.27 -22.96 0.76
C LEU A 321 -7.99 -22.82 2.09
N ALA A 322 -8.31 -23.93 2.76
CA ALA A 322 -8.98 -23.90 4.06
C ALA A 322 -8.16 -23.18 5.14
N LEU A 323 -6.84 -23.41 5.18
CA LEU A 323 -5.96 -22.75 6.15
C LEU A 323 -5.94 -21.21 6.01
N PRO A 324 -5.61 -20.63 4.83
CA PRO A 324 -5.64 -19.18 4.69
C PRO A 324 -7.05 -18.60 4.87
N ALA A 325 -8.12 -19.32 4.48
CA ALA A 325 -9.49 -18.88 4.75
C ALA A 325 -9.80 -18.82 6.26
N ALA A 326 -9.41 -19.85 7.02
CA ALA A 326 -9.62 -19.89 8.47
C ALA A 326 -8.83 -18.79 9.20
N MET A 327 -7.60 -18.52 8.78
CA MET A 327 -6.79 -17.42 9.33
C MET A 327 -7.37 -16.04 8.98
N ALA A 328 -7.94 -15.89 7.80
CA ALA A 328 -8.57 -14.66 7.33
C ALA A 328 -9.92 -14.40 8.00
N ALA A 329 -10.67 -15.43 8.37
CA ALA A 329 -12.03 -15.31 8.90
C ALA A 329 -12.21 -14.28 10.03
N PRO A 330 -11.43 -14.29 11.13
CA PRO A 330 -11.60 -13.29 12.19
C PRO A 330 -11.29 -11.85 11.72
N GLN A 331 -10.36 -11.69 10.79
CA GLN A 331 -10.03 -10.38 10.22
C GLN A 331 -11.15 -9.87 9.33
N LEU A 332 -11.70 -10.74 8.47
CA LEU A 332 -12.84 -10.40 7.62
C LEU A 332 -14.07 -10.08 8.47
N ALA A 333 -14.32 -10.83 9.55
CA ALA A 333 -15.38 -10.53 10.48
C ALA A 333 -15.21 -9.13 11.11
N PHE A 334 -14.00 -8.78 11.57
CA PHE A 334 -13.73 -7.43 12.06
C PHE A 334 -13.99 -6.36 11.00
N LEU A 335 -13.52 -6.55 9.76
CA LEU A 335 -13.77 -5.57 8.70
C LEU A 335 -15.27 -5.46 8.42
N LEU A 336 -15.96 -6.58 8.20
CA LEU A 336 -17.39 -6.61 7.85
C LEU A 336 -18.30 -6.03 8.94
N LEU A 337 -18.01 -6.31 10.23
CA LEU A 337 -18.79 -5.77 11.35
C LEU A 337 -18.70 -4.24 11.45
N ASN A 338 -17.60 -3.66 10.97
CA ASN A 338 -17.37 -2.23 10.99
C ASN A 338 -17.61 -1.58 9.61
N ASN A 339 -18.06 -2.34 8.61
CA ASN A 339 -18.12 -1.88 7.22
C ASN A 339 -19.54 -1.51 6.75
N SER A 340 -19.85 -0.22 6.85
CA SER A 340 -21.07 0.38 6.29
C SER A 340 -21.10 0.39 4.75
N ALA A 341 -19.97 0.15 4.07
CA ALA A 341 -19.87 0.10 2.60
C ALA A 341 -20.25 -1.26 1.98
N ALA A 342 -20.72 -2.23 2.77
CA ALA A 342 -21.17 -3.54 2.24
C ALA A 342 -22.30 -3.42 1.20
N ASN A 343 -23.06 -2.31 1.20
CA ASN A 343 -24.13 -2.02 0.26
C ASN A 343 -23.66 -1.32 -1.04
N SER A 344 -22.36 -1.15 -1.26
CA SER A 344 -21.83 -0.40 -2.42
C SER A 344 -21.63 -1.22 -3.69
N ILE A 345 -21.83 -2.55 -3.64
CA ILE A 345 -21.66 -3.40 -4.82
C ILE A 345 -22.79 -3.14 -5.81
N ARG A 346 -22.45 -2.71 -7.02
CA ARG A 346 -23.43 -2.41 -8.07
C ARG A 346 -22.93 -2.81 -9.45
N PHE A 347 -23.86 -3.17 -10.33
CA PHE A 347 -23.54 -3.46 -11.73
C PHE A 347 -23.23 -2.17 -12.50
N GLN A 348 -22.10 -2.15 -13.19
CA GLN A 348 -21.66 -1.05 -14.06
C GLN A 348 -20.72 -1.64 -15.12
N LEU A 349 -21.20 -1.72 -16.35
CA LEU A 349 -20.45 -2.32 -17.46
C LEU A 349 -19.37 -1.35 -17.96
N GLY A 350 -18.13 -1.82 -18.06
CA GLY A 350 -17.00 -1.06 -18.59
C GLY A 350 -16.19 -0.27 -17.57
N TRP A 351 -16.38 -0.50 -16.26
CA TRP A 351 -15.71 0.25 -15.18
C TRP A 351 -15.94 1.77 -15.32
N LEU A 352 -14.91 2.53 -15.72
CA LEU A 352 -14.95 4.00 -15.92
C LEU A 352 -15.06 4.41 -17.40
N SER A 353 -15.34 3.46 -18.29
CA SER A 353 -15.61 3.77 -19.70
C SER A 353 -16.77 4.75 -19.83
N ALA A 354 -16.57 5.81 -20.61
CA ALA A 354 -17.56 6.89 -20.79
C ALA A 354 -18.88 6.37 -21.38
N GLY A 355 -18.80 5.40 -22.30
CA GLY A 355 -19.96 4.63 -22.76
C GLY A 355 -19.92 3.21 -22.20
N GLN A 356 -21.08 2.70 -21.80
CA GLN A 356 -21.25 1.33 -21.30
C GLN A 356 -21.54 0.33 -22.45
N ASP A 357 -21.17 0.67 -23.68
CA ASP A 357 -21.30 -0.18 -24.88
C ASP A 357 -19.96 -0.80 -25.30
N PRO A 358 -19.95 -1.88 -26.10
CA PRO A 358 -18.71 -2.58 -26.47
C PRO A 358 -17.66 -1.72 -27.17
N ALA A 359 -18.06 -0.73 -27.97
CA ALA A 359 -17.11 0.11 -28.71
C ALA A 359 -16.41 1.09 -27.78
N SER A 360 -17.17 1.77 -26.91
CA SER A 360 -16.62 2.67 -25.89
C SER A 360 -15.65 1.95 -24.95
N ILE A 361 -16.02 0.74 -24.52
CA ILE A 361 -15.16 -0.09 -23.64
C ILE A 361 -13.86 -0.50 -24.35
N ALA A 362 -13.94 -0.85 -25.63
CA ALA A 362 -12.75 -1.19 -26.42
C ALA A 362 -11.81 0.01 -26.57
N VAL A 363 -12.35 1.20 -26.87
CA VAL A 363 -11.57 2.44 -26.94
C VAL A 363 -10.95 2.78 -25.58
N PHE A 364 -11.73 2.67 -24.50
CA PHE A 364 -11.25 2.90 -23.13
C PHE A 364 -10.03 2.02 -22.78
N TRP A 365 -10.12 0.71 -23.02
CA TRP A 365 -9.00 -0.20 -22.73
C TRP A 365 -7.84 -0.02 -23.70
N PHE A 366 -8.08 0.33 -24.96
CA PHE A 366 -7.00 0.68 -25.90
C PHE A 366 -6.24 1.94 -25.44
N ASN A 367 -6.94 2.96 -24.97
CA ASN A 367 -6.33 4.18 -24.45
C ASN A 367 -5.52 3.91 -23.18
N ASN A 368 -6.02 3.04 -22.30
CA ASN A 368 -5.36 2.75 -21.01
C ASN A 368 -4.24 1.70 -21.10
N LEU A 369 -4.32 0.73 -22.03
CA LEU A 369 -3.36 -0.37 -22.13
C LEU A 369 -2.61 -0.44 -23.46
N GLY A 370 -2.98 0.32 -24.49
CA GLY A 370 -2.24 0.49 -25.75
C GLY A 370 -1.49 -0.76 -26.24
N PRO A 371 -0.15 -0.71 -26.38
CA PRO A 371 0.64 -1.85 -26.83
C PRO A 371 0.55 -3.13 -25.98
N TYR A 372 0.21 -3.02 -24.68
CA TYR A 372 0.11 -4.18 -23.80
C TYR A 372 -0.93 -5.18 -24.29
N LEU A 373 -2.05 -4.71 -24.89
CA LEU A 373 -3.09 -5.59 -25.43
C LEU A 373 -2.58 -6.41 -26.61
N PHE A 374 -1.97 -5.75 -27.61
CA PHE A 374 -1.47 -6.41 -28.81
C PHE A 374 -0.27 -7.32 -28.53
N LEU A 375 0.70 -6.82 -27.76
CA LEU A 375 1.88 -7.60 -27.38
C LEU A 375 1.52 -8.72 -26.42
N GLY A 376 0.53 -8.53 -25.55
CA GLY A 376 -0.02 -9.56 -24.68
C GLY A 376 -0.67 -10.68 -25.50
N ALA A 377 -1.50 -10.35 -26.48
CA ALA A 377 -2.10 -11.32 -27.39
C ALA A 377 -1.05 -12.07 -28.23
N LEU A 378 -0.08 -11.34 -28.80
CA LEU A 378 1.04 -11.92 -29.53
C LEU A 378 1.88 -12.83 -28.64
N GLY A 379 2.16 -12.39 -27.42
CA GLY A 379 2.86 -13.16 -26.40
C GLY A 379 2.12 -14.44 -26.04
N TYR A 380 0.80 -14.36 -25.86
CA TYR A 380 -0.05 -15.53 -25.62
C TYR A 380 -0.03 -16.51 -26.79
N TYR A 381 -0.08 -16.03 -28.02
CA TYR A 381 -0.01 -16.88 -29.21
C TYR A 381 1.37 -17.55 -29.37
N THR A 382 2.45 -16.83 -29.08
CA THR A 382 3.82 -17.27 -29.36
C THR A 382 4.49 -18.03 -28.21
N VAL A 383 4.03 -17.84 -26.97
CA VAL A 383 4.62 -18.49 -25.80
C VAL A 383 4.33 -20.00 -25.84
N LYS A 384 5.41 -20.78 -25.80
CA LYS A 384 5.36 -22.25 -25.73
C LYS A 384 5.17 -22.79 -24.31
N ASN A 385 5.41 -21.95 -23.30
CA ASN A 385 5.26 -22.32 -21.90
C ASN A 385 3.78 -22.18 -21.48
N ASP A 386 3.07 -23.29 -21.47
CA ASP A 386 1.65 -23.32 -21.09
C ASP A 386 1.38 -22.84 -19.67
N GLU A 387 2.35 -22.94 -18.75
CA GLU A 387 2.17 -22.44 -17.39
C GLU A 387 1.99 -20.92 -17.36
N VAL A 388 2.58 -20.17 -18.30
CA VAL A 388 2.36 -18.72 -18.42
C VAL A 388 0.91 -18.43 -18.80
N LYS A 389 0.38 -19.19 -19.77
CA LYS A 389 -1.01 -19.07 -20.23
C LYS A 389 -2.00 -19.38 -19.10
N LYS A 390 -1.78 -20.50 -18.39
CA LYS A 390 -2.62 -20.90 -17.25
C LYS A 390 -2.61 -19.87 -16.14
N VAL A 391 -1.44 -19.30 -15.81
CA VAL A 391 -1.33 -18.24 -14.80
C VAL A 391 -2.12 -17.01 -15.24
N PHE A 392 -1.95 -16.53 -16.48
CA PHE A 392 -2.72 -15.40 -16.99
C PHE A 392 -4.24 -15.65 -16.95
N LEU A 393 -4.68 -16.81 -17.44
CA LEU A 393 -6.10 -17.19 -17.43
C LEU A 393 -6.69 -17.32 -16.02
N ALA A 394 -5.89 -17.69 -15.02
CA ALA A 394 -6.32 -17.72 -13.62
C ALA A 394 -6.36 -16.32 -12.96
N LEU A 395 -5.65 -15.33 -13.51
CA LEU A 395 -5.64 -13.94 -13.05
C LEU A 395 -6.69 -13.06 -13.74
N LEU A 396 -7.25 -13.52 -14.86
CA LEU A 396 -8.24 -12.81 -15.66
C LEU A 396 -9.63 -12.62 -14.99
N PRO A 397 -10.19 -13.59 -14.23
CA PRO A 397 -11.57 -13.48 -13.75
C PRO A 397 -11.85 -12.26 -12.86
N PRO A 398 -11.00 -11.88 -11.89
CA PRO A 398 -11.21 -10.66 -11.12
C PRO A 398 -11.28 -9.38 -11.97
N ALA A 399 -10.46 -9.29 -13.04
CA ALA A 399 -10.51 -8.17 -13.97
C ALA A 399 -11.79 -8.15 -14.82
N ILE A 400 -12.32 -9.33 -15.20
CA ILE A 400 -13.63 -9.41 -15.84
C ILE A 400 -14.71 -8.90 -14.88
N LEU A 401 -14.71 -9.37 -13.64
CA LEU A 401 -15.70 -8.94 -12.65
C LEU A 401 -15.62 -7.43 -12.36
N ALA A 402 -14.42 -6.86 -12.29
CA ALA A 402 -14.21 -5.43 -12.12
C ALA A 402 -14.61 -4.57 -13.34
N ASN A 403 -14.83 -5.19 -14.51
CA ASN A 403 -15.48 -4.54 -15.65
C ASN A 403 -17.02 -4.65 -15.61
N LEU A 404 -17.59 -5.51 -14.77
CA LEU A 404 -19.04 -5.73 -14.69
C LEU A 404 -19.66 -5.09 -13.45
N PHE A 405 -18.89 -4.98 -12.36
CA PHE A 405 -19.36 -4.51 -11.06
C PHE A 405 -18.37 -3.54 -10.45
N ILE A 406 -18.88 -2.52 -9.75
CA ILE A 406 -18.10 -1.71 -8.80
C ILE A 406 -18.23 -2.32 -7.41
N PHE A 407 -17.11 -2.44 -6.68
CA PHE A 407 -17.07 -3.12 -5.37
C PHE A 407 -17.00 -2.18 -4.16
N THR A 408 -16.82 -0.88 -4.38
CA THR A 408 -16.55 0.13 -3.34
C THR A 408 -17.36 1.40 -3.61
N PRO A 409 -17.59 2.28 -2.61
CA PRO A 409 -18.27 3.56 -2.81
C PRO A 409 -17.62 4.42 -3.90
N TYR A 410 -16.31 4.29 -4.06
CA TYR A 410 -15.52 4.98 -5.07
C TYR A 410 -15.24 4.06 -6.26
N ASP A 411 -15.61 4.48 -7.47
CA ASP A 411 -15.55 3.64 -8.67
C ASP A 411 -14.12 3.27 -9.09
N TRP A 412 -13.22 4.24 -8.97
CA TRP A 412 -11.83 4.05 -9.39
C TRP A 412 -11.12 2.97 -8.57
N ASP A 413 -11.58 2.66 -7.36
CA ASP A 413 -10.97 1.64 -6.48
C ASP A 413 -10.97 0.23 -7.10
N ASN A 414 -11.83 -0.03 -8.10
CA ASN A 414 -11.75 -1.22 -8.94
C ASN A 414 -10.37 -1.42 -9.60
N PHE A 415 -9.57 -0.36 -9.75
CA PHE A 415 -8.18 -0.41 -10.21
C PHE A 415 -7.37 -1.53 -9.51
N LYS A 416 -7.61 -1.73 -8.20
CA LYS A 416 -6.96 -2.76 -7.39
C LYS A 416 -7.17 -4.18 -7.94
N PHE A 417 -8.31 -4.45 -8.57
CA PHE A 417 -8.63 -5.75 -9.18
C PHE A 417 -7.90 -6.00 -10.50
N PHE A 418 -7.43 -4.95 -11.18
CA PHE A 418 -6.68 -5.08 -12.43
C PHE A 418 -5.18 -5.33 -12.22
N VAL A 419 -4.63 -5.04 -11.03
CA VAL A 419 -3.18 -5.10 -10.76
C VAL A 419 -2.56 -6.46 -11.13
N PHE A 420 -3.15 -7.58 -10.70
CA PHE A 420 -2.57 -8.89 -10.99
C PHE A 420 -2.92 -9.42 -12.38
N PHE A 421 -4.07 -9.05 -12.94
CA PHE A 421 -4.35 -9.26 -14.37
C PHE A 421 -3.26 -8.59 -15.21
N PHE A 422 -2.95 -7.33 -14.89
CA PHE A 422 -1.95 -6.54 -15.57
C PHE A 422 -0.54 -7.13 -15.40
N LEU A 423 -0.18 -7.62 -14.21
CA LEU A 423 1.06 -8.39 -14.00
C LEU A 423 1.17 -9.58 -14.98
N GLY A 424 0.08 -10.35 -15.16
CA GLY A 424 0.01 -11.44 -16.12
C GLY A 424 0.09 -10.96 -17.57
N LEU A 425 -0.57 -9.85 -17.89
CA LEU A 425 -0.50 -9.21 -19.22
C LEU A 425 0.92 -8.75 -19.54
N CYS A 426 1.65 -8.16 -18.58
CA CYS A 426 3.06 -7.77 -18.72
C CYS A 426 3.96 -8.97 -18.99
N LEU A 427 3.74 -10.12 -18.34
CA LEU A 427 4.49 -11.35 -18.63
C LEU A 427 4.32 -11.77 -20.10
N LEU A 428 3.08 -11.73 -20.60
CA LEU A 428 2.78 -12.03 -21.99
C LEU A 428 3.35 -10.97 -22.95
N ALA A 429 3.17 -9.68 -22.64
CA ALA A 429 3.68 -8.59 -23.44
C ALA A 429 5.22 -8.64 -23.57
N ALA A 430 5.94 -9.05 -22.53
CA ALA A 430 7.39 -9.29 -22.61
C ALA A 430 7.76 -10.43 -23.58
N TYR A 431 6.95 -11.49 -23.70
CA TYR A 431 7.11 -12.49 -24.77
C TYR A 431 6.80 -11.91 -26.15
N GLY A 432 5.75 -11.08 -26.26
CA GLY A 432 5.42 -10.38 -27.50
C GLY A 432 6.59 -9.50 -27.97
N LEU A 433 7.18 -8.71 -27.07
CA LEU A 433 8.37 -7.89 -27.35
C LEU A 433 9.57 -8.75 -27.77
N ASP A 434 9.83 -9.86 -27.08
CA ASP A 434 10.90 -10.78 -27.47
C ASP A 434 10.67 -11.33 -28.88
N TRP A 435 9.43 -11.69 -29.23
CA TRP A 435 9.12 -12.16 -30.58
C TRP A 435 9.36 -11.10 -31.65
N VAL A 436 8.95 -9.85 -31.40
CA VAL A 436 9.15 -8.71 -32.32
C VAL A 436 10.65 -8.39 -32.44
N TRP A 437 11.38 -8.41 -31.34
CA TRP A 437 12.83 -8.18 -31.27
C TRP A 437 13.63 -9.18 -32.11
N ASN A 438 13.18 -10.45 -32.18
CA ASN A 438 13.85 -11.50 -32.94
C ASN A 438 13.57 -11.45 -34.46
N LYS A 439 12.89 -10.41 -34.95
CA LYS A 439 12.80 -10.13 -36.40
C LYS A 439 14.06 -9.39 -36.89
N LYS A 440 14.08 -9.06 -38.18
CA LYS A 440 15.15 -8.25 -38.81
C LYS A 440 15.22 -6.84 -38.17
N THR A 441 16.12 -5.99 -38.66
CA THR A 441 16.39 -4.63 -38.13
C THR A 441 15.12 -3.84 -37.77
N TRP A 442 14.11 -3.84 -38.64
CA TRP A 442 12.83 -3.14 -38.39
C TRP A 442 12.06 -3.64 -37.17
N GLY A 443 12.12 -4.94 -36.85
CA GLY A 443 11.49 -5.45 -35.64
C GLY A 443 12.22 -5.07 -34.37
N LYS A 444 13.54 -4.93 -34.41
CA LYS A 444 14.29 -4.39 -33.27
C LYS A 444 13.91 -2.93 -32.99
N ILE A 445 13.85 -2.10 -34.04
CA ILE A 445 13.42 -0.71 -33.95
C ILE A 445 11.99 -0.65 -33.39
N LEU A 446 11.07 -1.45 -33.93
CA LEU A 446 9.69 -1.51 -33.46
C LEU A 446 9.59 -1.96 -32.00
N ALA A 447 10.33 -2.99 -31.58
CA ALA A 447 10.34 -3.46 -30.20
C ALA A 447 10.83 -2.38 -29.23
N VAL A 448 11.86 -1.61 -29.60
CA VAL A 448 12.34 -0.48 -28.79
C VAL A 448 11.28 0.62 -28.73
N ALA A 449 10.69 1.01 -29.87
CA ALA A 449 9.65 2.03 -29.91
C ALA A 449 8.44 1.65 -29.04
N LEU A 450 7.96 0.40 -29.15
CA LEU A 450 6.86 -0.12 -28.34
C LEU A 450 7.23 -0.16 -26.85
N PHE A 451 8.45 -0.60 -26.50
CA PHE A 451 8.92 -0.58 -25.12
C PHE A 451 8.95 0.83 -24.54
N LEU A 452 9.43 1.83 -25.29
CA LEU A 452 9.46 3.22 -24.85
C LEU A 452 8.05 3.78 -24.63
N VAL A 453 7.11 3.51 -25.54
CA VAL A 453 5.70 3.87 -25.37
C VAL A 453 5.11 3.24 -24.11
N MET A 454 5.39 1.95 -23.88
CA MET A 454 4.86 1.22 -22.73
C MET A 454 5.31 1.80 -21.38
N ILE A 455 6.45 2.50 -21.32
CA ILE A 455 6.99 3.07 -20.07
C ILE A 455 6.88 4.61 -19.98
N ALA A 456 6.42 5.27 -21.04
CA ALA A 456 6.47 6.73 -21.16
C ALA A 456 5.71 7.44 -20.02
N SER A 457 4.47 7.04 -19.72
CA SER A 457 3.69 7.69 -18.66
C SER A 457 4.26 7.44 -17.26
N GLY A 458 4.90 6.28 -17.02
CA GLY A 458 5.63 6.03 -15.78
C GLY A 458 6.85 6.93 -15.60
N ILE A 459 7.57 7.22 -16.70
CA ILE A 459 8.66 8.20 -16.68
C ILE A 459 8.09 9.60 -16.40
N MET A 460 7.01 9.99 -17.07
CA MET A 460 6.35 11.29 -16.84
C MET A 460 5.91 11.45 -15.38
N ALA A 461 5.26 10.45 -14.80
CA ALA A 461 4.84 10.47 -13.40
C ALA A 461 6.03 10.64 -12.44
N LEU A 462 7.16 9.99 -12.71
CA LEU A 462 8.39 10.19 -11.94
C LEU A 462 8.99 11.59 -12.13
N THR A 463 8.98 12.14 -13.34
CA THR A 463 9.46 13.51 -13.57
C THR A 463 8.60 14.53 -12.85
N THR A 464 7.28 14.35 -12.84
CA THR A 464 6.35 15.17 -12.07
C THR A 464 6.68 15.12 -10.58
N LEU A 465 6.88 13.91 -10.05
CA LEU A 465 7.25 13.74 -8.64
C LEU A 465 8.53 14.50 -8.28
N LEU A 466 9.55 14.41 -9.13
CA LEU A 466 10.82 15.11 -8.89
C LEU A 466 10.70 16.63 -9.05
N GLN A 467 9.80 17.11 -9.92
CA GLN A 467 9.58 18.55 -10.13
C GLN A 467 8.86 19.20 -8.94
N HIS A 468 7.91 18.49 -8.33
CA HIS A 468 7.06 19.03 -7.26
C HIS A 468 7.49 18.55 -5.86
N SER A 469 8.59 17.78 -5.74
CA SER A 469 9.01 17.22 -4.44
C SER A 469 9.45 18.25 -3.41
N ASP A 470 9.83 19.45 -3.85
CA ASP A 470 10.26 20.55 -2.97
C ASP A 470 9.13 21.54 -2.64
N GLU A 471 7.91 21.28 -3.10
CA GLU A 471 6.74 22.08 -2.74
C GLU A 471 6.29 21.77 -1.30
N PRO A 472 5.92 22.79 -0.50
CA PRO A 472 5.55 22.58 0.89
C PRO A 472 4.16 21.91 1.01
N ILE A 473 4.11 20.72 1.62
CA ILE A 473 2.88 20.11 2.14
C ILE A 473 2.44 20.88 3.40
N TYR A 474 3.38 21.13 4.31
CA TYR A 474 3.17 21.96 5.50
C TYR A 474 4.29 22.96 5.66
N THR A 475 3.91 24.20 5.96
CA THR A 475 4.83 25.28 6.29
C THR A 475 5.44 25.09 7.69
N ALA A 476 6.58 25.75 7.94
CA ALA A 476 7.22 25.80 9.26
C ALA A 476 6.25 26.27 10.37
N ARG A 477 5.39 27.26 10.08
CA ARG A 477 4.36 27.74 11.01
C ARG A 477 3.36 26.64 11.39
N GLN A 478 2.84 25.90 10.40
CA GLN A 478 1.93 24.78 10.66
C GLN A 478 2.60 23.66 11.45
N ILE A 479 3.87 23.35 11.14
CA ILE A 479 4.65 22.36 11.90
C ILE A 479 4.82 22.82 13.36
N GLN A 480 5.12 24.08 13.60
CA GLN A 480 5.26 24.63 14.94
C GLN A 480 3.93 24.59 15.72
N GLN A 481 2.82 24.96 15.06
CA GLN A 481 1.48 24.89 15.65
C GLN A 481 1.13 23.45 16.05
N CYS A 482 1.35 22.48 15.16
CA CYS A 482 1.04 21.09 15.45
C CYS A 482 1.99 20.44 16.45
N LYS A 483 3.24 20.91 16.55
CA LYS A 483 4.13 20.56 17.66
C LYS A 483 3.59 21.08 18.99
N TRP A 484 3.09 22.32 19.03
CA TRP A 484 2.45 22.86 20.23
C TRP A 484 1.22 22.03 20.63
N ILE A 485 0.35 21.69 19.66
CA ILE A 485 -0.82 20.83 19.91
C ILE A 485 -0.37 19.50 20.52
N ASP A 486 0.66 18.88 19.94
CA ASP A 486 1.12 17.59 20.43
C ASP A 486 1.61 17.64 21.88
N GLU A 487 2.28 18.73 22.27
CA GLU A 487 2.87 18.95 23.59
C GLU A 487 1.86 19.42 24.65
N ASN A 488 0.79 20.13 24.27
CA ASN A 488 -0.07 20.87 25.22
C ASN A 488 -1.52 20.37 25.30
N THR A 489 -1.94 19.45 24.43
CA THR A 489 -3.32 18.94 24.42
C THR A 489 -3.36 17.46 24.81
N PRO A 490 -4.49 16.96 25.38
CA PRO A 490 -4.66 15.53 25.62
C PRO A 490 -4.43 14.70 24.35
N LYS A 491 -3.78 13.53 24.46
CA LYS A 491 -3.43 12.68 23.30
C LYS A 491 -4.65 12.08 22.59
N ASP A 492 -5.79 12.10 23.25
CA ASP A 492 -7.11 11.64 22.85
C ASP A 492 -8.09 12.78 22.55
N ALA A 493 -7.62 14.04 22.58
CA ALA A 493 -8.42 15.20 22.24
C ALA A 493 -9.03 15.12 20.84
N VAL A 494 -10.25 15.63 20.71
CA VAL A 494 -11.00 15.75 19.46
C VAL A 494 -11.03 17.21 19.03
N PHE A 495 -10.69 17.47 17.77
CA PHE A 495 -10.70 18.80 17.19
C PHE A 495 -11.83 19.00 16.18
N ALA A 496 -12.48 20.16 16.21
CA ALA A 496 -13.23 20.66 15.06
C ALA A 496 -12.27 21.40 14.11
N ILE A 497 -12.40 21.11 12.82
CA ILE A 497 -11.60 21.71 11.76
C ILE A 497 -12.48 22.02 10.57
N GLN A 498 -12.05 22.92 9.69
CA GLN A 498 -12.58 22.92 8.33
C GLN A 498 -12.19 21.62 7.63
N PRO A 499 -13.14 20.82 7.10
CA PRO A 499 -12.84 19.56 6.43
C PRO A 499 -11.87 19.73 5.26
N ASN A 500 -10.69 19.12 5.36
CA ASN A 500 -9.70 19.14 4.27
C ASN A 500 -8.74 17.94 4.39
N SER A 501 -8.08 17.61 3.28
CA SER A 501 -7.14 16.47 3.17
C SER A 501 -5.69 16.79 3.61
N ILE A 502 -5.40 18.07 3.90
CA ILE A 502 -4.06 18.54 4.26
C ILE A 502 -4.14 19.31 5.60
N ASN A 503 -4.33 18.56 6.69
CA ASN A 503 -4.40 19.17 8.02
C ASN A 503 -3.35 18.56 8.97
N CYS A 504 -2.50 19.40 9.55
CA CYS A 504 -1.42 18.91 10.43
C CYS A 504 -1.93 18.36 11.77
N ILE A 505 -3.16 18.70 12.20
CA ILE A 505 -3.71 18.29 13.49
C ILE A 505 -3.82 16.77 13.58
N TYR A 506 -4.41 16.14 12.56
CA TYR A 506 -4.40 14.69 12.48
C TYR A 506 -3.05 14.20 11.90
N SER A 507 -2.51 14.83 10.84
CA SER A 507 -1.38 14.26 10.10
C SER A 507 -0.05 14.24 10.87
N LEU A 508 0.20 15.26 11.69
CA LEU A 508 1.45 15.44 12.43
C LEU A 508 1.24 15.31 13.95
N ALA A 509 0.22 15.98 14.50
CA ALA A 509 -0.06 15.92 15.95
C ALA A 509 -0.85 14.66 16.35
N GLY A 510 -1.49 13.96 15.41
CA GLY A 510 -2.18 12.70 15.67
C GLY A 510 -3.39 12.82 16.58
N ARG A 511 -4.09 13.96 16.54
CA ARG A 511 -5.39 14.14 17.21
C ARG A 511 -6.53 13.68 16.31
N LYS A 512 -7.59 13.17 16.93
CA LYS A 512 -8.82 12.83 16.19
C LYS A 512 -9.52 14.14 15.81
N VAL A 513 -10.26 14.11 14.71
CA VAL A 513 -11.13 15.23 14.33
C VAL A 513 -12.59 14.80 14.31
N PHE A 514 -13.47 15.74 14.63
CA PHE A 514 -14.91 15.51 14.62
C PHE A 514 -15.43 15.20 13.21
N LEU A 515 -14.99 16.01 12.23
CA LEU A 515 -15.23 15.83 10.81
C LEU A 515 -13.96 16.17 10.01
N GLY A 516 -13.35 15.15 9.40
CA GLY A 516 -12.20 15.28 8.51
C GLY A 516 -12.60 15.40 7.04
N PHE A 517 -11.67 15.11 6.13
CA PHE A 517 -11.94 15.19 4.70
C PHE A 517 -13.10 14.29 4.27
N GLU A 518 -14.13 14.90 3.69
CA GLU A 518 -15.41 14.26 3.42
C GLU A 518 -15.31 13.07 2.46
N GLU A 519 -14.42 13.11 1.47
CA GLU A 519 -14.24 11.98 0.55
C GLU A 519 -13.73 10.73 1.27
N TRP A 520 -12.84 10.88 2.25
CA TRP A 520 -12.36 9.73 3.05
C TRP A 520 -13.48 9.18 3.92
N VAL A 521 -14.28 10.05 4.53
CA VAL A 521 -15.43 9.66 5.36
C VAL A 521 -16.47 8.91 4.51
N ARG A 522 -16.79 9.44 3.33
CA ARG A 522 -17.68 8.81 2.34
C ARG A 522 -17.16 7.45 1.86
N ASN A 523 -15.85 7.35 1.58
CA ASN A 523 -15.22 6.11 1.13
C ASN A 523 -15.22 5.01 2.20
N HIS A 524 -15.30 5.38 3.49
CA HIS A 524 -15.52 4.44 4.58
C HIS A 524 -17.00 4.06 4.78
N GLY A 525 -17.91 4.62 3.96
CA GLY A 525 -19.35 4.35 4.00
C GLY A 525 -20.10 5.07 5.12
N LEU A 526 -19.54 6.15 5.68
CA LEU A 526 -20.15 6.91 6.76
C LEU A 526 -20.97 8.08 6.20
N ASP A 527 -22.16 8.30 6.77
CA ASP A 527 -22.95 9.52 6.57
C ASP A 527 -22.37 10.64 7.45
N PHE A 528 -22.16 11.81 6.86
CA PHE A 528 -21.59 12.97 7.53
C PHE A 528 -22.45 14.22 7.40
N ASP A 529 -23.62 14.15 6.74
CA ASP A 529 -24.50 15.31 6.53
C ASP A 529 -24.94 15.91 7.87
N ALA A 530 -25.22 15.06 8.86
CA ALA A 530 -25.57 15.49 10.22
C ALA A 530 -24.41 16.19 10.94
N ARG A 531 -23.15 15.82 10.66
CA ARG A 531 -21.97 16.41 11.30
C ARG A 531 -21.50 17.69 10.65
N ILE A 532 -21.86 17.98 9.39
CA ILE A 532 -21.48 19.25 8.72
C ILE A 532 -21.96 20.44 9.56
N ARG A 533 -23.26 20.51 9.85
CA ARG A 533 -23.85 21.61 10.64
C ARG A 533 -23.26 21.67 12.06
N ALA A 534 -23.15 20.54 12.73
CA ALA A 534 -22.56 20.50 14.08
C ALA A 534 -21.10 20.98 14.09
N ASN A 535 -20.32 20.62 13.06
CA ASN A 535 -18.93 21.06 12.92
C ASN A 535 -18.83 22.56 12.67
N GLU A 536 -19.74 23.16 11.90
CA GLU A 536 -19.83 24.62 11.72
C GLU A 536 -20.13 25.34 13.04
N GLU A 537 -21.06 24.83 13.85
CA GLU A 537 -21.36 25.38 15.18
C GLU A 537 -20.12 25.35 16.09
N PHE A 538 -19.39 24.24 16.12
CA PHE A 538 -18.14 24.15 16.86
C PHE A 538 -17.10 25.15 16.39
N LEU A 539 -16.92 25.29 15.08
CA LEU A 539 -15.98 26.26 14.50
C LEU A 539 -16.34 27.71 14.84
N ASN A 540 -17.63 28.01 15.06
CA ASN A 540 -18.11 29.31 15.53
C ASN A 540 -17.97 29.51 17.04
N GLY A 541 -17.44 28.52 17.78
CA GLY A 541 -17.27 28.58 19.23
C GLY A 541 -18.51 28.12 20.03
N ASN A 542 -19.55 27.62 19.36
CA ASN A 542 -20.77 27.15 19.99
C ASN A 542 -20.63 25.66 20.34
N CYS A 543 -21.17 25.27 21.49
CA CYS A 543 -21.34 23.86 21.79
C CYS A 543 -22.62 23.32 21.12
N PHE A 544 -22.55 22.08 20.60
CA PHE A 544 -23.67 21.37 19.97
C PHE A 544 -23.79 19.97 20.58
N ASP A 545 -25.02 19.52 20.86
CA ASP A 545 -25.30 18.19 21.43
C ASP A 545 -24.89 17.09 20.43
N SER A 546 -23.70 16.55 20.64
CA SER A 546 -23.01 15.60 19.75
C SER A 546 -22.48 14.38 20.49
N GLY A 547 -22.80 14.26 21.79
CA GLY A 547 -22.23 13.25 22.69
C GLY A 547 -20.76 13.47 23.08
N LEU A 548 -20.13 14.59 22.68
CA LEU A 548 -18.81 14.99 23.12
C LEU A 548 -18.88 15.87 24.37
N ARG A 549 -17.98 15.63 25.33
CA ARG A 549 -17.82 16.43 26.56
C ARG A 549 -16.97 17.69 26.37
N SER A 550 -16.12 17.68 25.36
CA SER A 550 -15.37 18.87 24.98
C SER A 550 -14.87 18.71 23.55
N ILE A 551 -14.61 19.85 22.92
CA ILE A 551 -14.01 19.90 21.59
C ILE A 551 -12.98 21.02 21.52
N TRP A 552 -11.89 20.75 20.81
CA TRP A 552 -10.83 21.72 20.60
C TRP A 552 -11.02 22.41 19.25
N ILE A 553 -10.83 23.72 19.22
CA ILE A 553 -10.84 24.52 17.98
C ILE A 553 -9.55 25.31 17.84
N ILE A 554 -9.19 25.63 16.60
CA ILE A 554 -8.14 26.61 16.31
C ILE A 554 -8.86 27.90 15.93
N GLY A 555 -8.89 28.88 16.84
CA GLY A 555 -9.40 30.22 16.55
C GLY A 555 -8.39 31.06 15.74
N ASP A 556 -8.80 32.28 15.36
CA ASP A 556 -8.01 33.23 14.57
C ASP A 556 -6.65 33.61 15.19
N TYR A 557 -6.46 33.38 16.50
CA TYR A 557 -5.25 33.74 17.27
C TYR A 557 -4.22 32.61 17.42
N ASP A 558 -4.23 31.60 16.54
CA ASP A 558 -3.30 30.45 16.45
C ASP A 558 -3.23 29.50 17.67
N GLN A 559 -3.67 29.90 18.88
CA GLN A 559 -3.68 29.05 20.06
C GLN A 559 -4.99 28.25 20.15
N PRO A 560 -4.92 26.90 20.16
CA PRO A 560 -6.09 26.05 20.35
C PRO A 560 -6.82 26.32 21.66
N THR A 561 -8.14 26.37 21.61
CA THR A 561 -9.01 26.51 22.78
C THR A 561 -9.93 25.31 22.90
N GLU A 562 -10.17 24.87 24.14
CA GLU A 562 -11.14 23.84 24.47
C GLU A 562 -12.49 24.48 24.78
N ILE A 563 -13.54 23.99 24.13
CA ILE A 563 -14.94 24.34 24.39
C ILE A 563 -15.53 23.17 25.19
N GLU A 564 -16.05 23.46 26.38
CA GLU A 564 -16.79 22.46 27.15
C GLU A 564 -18.22 22.30 26.62
N CYS A 565 -18.62 21.03 26.54
CA CYS A 565 -19.92 20.52 26.11
C CYS A 565 -20.41 19.49 27.16
#